data_AF-A0A956Y9V2-F1
#
_entry.id   AF-A0A956Y9V2-F1
#
_cell.length_a   1.000
_cell.length_b   1.000
_cell.length_c   1.000
_cell.angle_alpha   90.00
_cell.angle_beta   90.00
_cell.angle_gamma   90.00
#
_symmetry.space_group_name_H-M   'P 1'
#
loop_
_entity.id
_entity.type
_entity.pdbx_description
1 polymer ?
#
loop_
_entity_poly.entity_id
_entity_poly.type
_entity_poly.pdbx_seq_one_letter_code
_entity_poly.pdbx_strand_id
1 'polypeptide(L)'
;MPSVDLGVDRSQECQIALDCARCSNKIPNTHEDVSMFCSPVTYTLADKQLCFVHIPKTAGSALTYHVRNVFGPDDAFPHIFMKDLLTLPPGQLQKYRYIGAHLRCNIRDYLNEEPTFITMLRDPVKRVISHYRFMRGLSGTPPYGIALAPGTTFEQFLHSEEHRFRIENHHTVYLGTDLLLENEPEGYNPFPEVDDAIFQQAKKNLDSFLFVGIQERFEESMNVLCRRLGWPAYRENQKINVTPGRTQEEEIPSELIDEIRRRNPYDMALYEYANDLLQKQLTDLSSEGTIYEEADRFYNKTFKKQYPATDHFHYDFRYAPIGSNWHMADKSQDETVFRNMGPKPRSFVDLPLNSDKDLLLTFEVLSSLSHEMINSLKVSIQGAEIECERMQHGYSYTYTGRISKDILAKCDGRVRITFEIDQTIRPKDLGINDDTRSLGPAFSSINVMPAPSGKSDPSILTLPFRLLNKVIGKK
;
A
#
# COMPACT_ATOMS: atom_id res chain seq x y z
N MET A 1 -2.33 -22.25 -27.36
CA MET A 1 -2.03 -22.77 -28.72
C MET A 1 -0.54 -22.54 -28.99
N PRO A 2 0.16 -23.44 -29.71
CA PRO A 2 1.61 -23.59 -29.62
C PRO A 2 2.39 -22.48 -30.34
N SER A 3 3.61 -22.27 -29.83
CA SER A 3 4.65 -21.32 -30.20
C SER A 3 5.07 -21.36 -31.67
N VAL A 4 5.18 -20.18 -32.29
CA VAL A 4 5.87 -19.97 -33.56
C VAL A 4 7.19 -19.27 -33.28
N ASP A 5 8.28 -19.99 -33.54
CA ASP A 5 9.65 -19.51 -33.52
C ASP A 5 9.88 -18.63 -34.76
N LEU A 6 10.15 -17.34 -34.55
CA LEU A 6 10.55 -16.42 -35.61
C LEU A 6 12.01 -16.05 -35.39
N GLY A 7 12.88 -16.77 -36.10
CA GLY A 7 14.31 -16.50 -36.15
C GLY A 7 14.58 -15.07 -36.62
N VAL A 8 15.19 -14.27 -35.74
CA VAL A 8 15.75 -12.96 -36.09
C VAL A 8 17.27 -13.09 -36.16
N ASP A 9 17.79 -12.79 -37.35
CA ASP A 9 19.20 -12.70 -37.70
C ASP A 9 19.92 -11.68 -36.81
N ARG A 10 20.92 -12.14 -36.03
CA ARG A 10 21.66 -11.35 -35.01
C ARG A 10 22.93 -10.69 -35.56
N SER A 11 23.06 -10.52 -36.86
CA SER A 11 24.33 -10.05 -37.46
C SER A 11 24.45 -8.53 -37.66
N GLN A 12 23.39 -7.73 -37.41
CA GLN A 12 23.44 -6.26 -37.62
C GLN A 12 23.50 -5.39 -36.34
N GLU A 13 23.29 -5.94 -35.14
CA GLU A 13 23.35 -5.15 -33.90
C GLU A 13 24.78 -4.87 -33.39
N CYS A 14 25.81 -5.45 -34.00
CA CYS A 14 27.17 -5.44 -33.45
C CYS A 14 28.04 -4.25 -33.88
N GLN A 15 27.61 -3.41 -34.84
CA GLN A 15 28.48 -2.36 -35.38
C GLN A 15 28.28 -0.97 -34.75
N ILE A 16 27.14 -0.70 -34.10
CA ILE A 16 26.85 0.61 -33.46
C ILE A 16 27.44 0.69 -32.03
N ALA A 17 27.63 -0.45 -31.36
CA ALA A 17 28.16 -0.52 -30.00
C ALA A 17 29.69 -0.28 -29.89
N LEU A 18 30.43 -0.33 -31.00
CA LEU A 18 31.90 -0.23 -31.00
C LEU A 18 32.43 1.21 -31.03
N ASP A 19 31.62 2.20 -31.44
CA ASP A 19 32.07 3.59 -31.54
C ASP A 19 31.90 4.40 -30.24
N CYS A 20 31.13 3.88 -29.27
CA CYS A 20 30.90 4.55 -27.97
C CYS A 20 32.03 4.31 -26.94
N ALA A 21 32.97 3.38 -27.21
CA ALA A 21 34.03 3.00 -26.28
C ALA A 21 35.24 3.97 -26.23
N ARG A 22 35.19 5.12 -26.92
CA ARG A 22 36.32 6.09 -27.00
C ARG A 22 36.17 7.38 -26.21
N CYS A 23 35.05 7.59 -25.51
CA CYS A 23 34.91 8.74 -24.61
C CYS A 23 35.17 8.33 -23.16
N SER A 24 36.43 8.52 -22.74
CA SER A 24 36.92 8.37 -21.38
C SER A 24 36.25 9.36 -20.43
N ASN A 25 35.09 9.01 -19.86
CA ASN A 25 34.64 9.55 -18.58
C ASN A 25 34.01 8.41 -17.77
N LYS A 26 34.60 8.19 -16.59
CA LYS A 26 34.33 7.07 -15.68
C LYS A 26 32.84 7.01 -15.32
N ILE A 27 32.14 5.99 -15.83
CA ILE A 27 30.93 5.47 -15.18
C ILE A 27 31.42 4.71 -13.93
N PRO A 28 30.93 4.98 -12.71
CA PRO A 28 31.36 4.26 -11.52
C PRO A 28 31.04 2.77 -11.67
N ASN A 29 32.08 1.94 -11.78
CA ASN A 29 32.02 0.49 -11.85
C ASN A 29 32.25 -0.09 -10.45
N THR A 30 31.25 -0.05 -9.58
CA THR A 30 31.30 -0.80 -8.31
C THR A 30 29.88 -1.03 -7.79
N HIS A 31 29.52 -2.31 -7.64
CA HIS A 31 28.27 -2.78 -7.03
C HIS A 31 28.03 -2.24 -5.60
N GLU A 32 29.06 -1.68 -4.95
CA GLU A 32 29.00 -1.12 -3.60
C GLU A 32 28.50 0.33 -3.56
N ASP A 33 28.70 1.14 -4.61
CA ASP A 33 28.15 2.52 -4.68
C ASP A 33 26.66 2.55 -5.05
N VAL A 34 26.14 1.40 -5.50
CA VAL A 34 24.74 1.11 -5.84
C VAL A 34 23.96 0.66 -4.59
N SER A 35 24.60 0.56 -3.42
CA SER A 35 23.95 0.05 -2.20
C SER A 35 23.10 1.06 -1.43
N MET A 36 23.04 2.34 -1.87
CA MET A 36 22.07 3.32 -1.34
C MET A 36 20.71 3.26 -2.06
N PHE A 37 20.43 2.17 -2.79
CA PHE A 37 19.18 1.97 -3.51
C PHE A 37 18.15 1.22 -2.68
N CYS A 38 17.07 1.95 -2.35
CA CYS A 38 15.79 1.40 -1.91
C CYS A 38 15.87 0.40 -0.74
N SER A 39 16.49 0.81 0.37
CA SER A 39 16.09 0.27 1.66
C SER A 39 14.60 0.63 1.89
N PRO A 40 13.76 -0.32 2.33
CA PRO A 40 12.34 -0.09 2.56
C PRO A 40 12.19 1.16 3.42
N VAL A 41 11.51 2.18 2.88
CA VAL A 41 11.24 3.49 3.49
C VAL A 41 11.32 3.33 5.01
N THR A 42 12.42 3.78 5.60
CA THR A 42 12.67 3.75 7.04
C THR A 42 11.68 4.66 7.77
N TYR A 43 10.43 4.20 7.82
CA TYR A 43 9.40 4.69 8.71
C TYR A 43 10.03 4.88 10.09
N THR A 44 9.55 5.85 10.84
CA THR A 44 9.99 6.12 12.23
C THR A 44 9.95 4.90 13.16
N LEU A 45 9.45 3.76 12.67
CA LEU A 45 9.51 2.42 13.24
C LEU A 45 10.93 1.85 13.43
N ALA A 46 12.02 2.43 12.90
CA ALA A 46 13.41 2.00 13.19
C ALA A 46 13.59 0.47 13.27
N ASP A 47 13.36 -0.22 12.14
CA ASP A 47 13.41 -1.69 11.99
C ASP A 47 12.41 -2.53 12.84
N LYS A 48 11.50 -1.89 13.60
CA LYS A 48 10.42 -2.59 14.31
C LYS A 48 9.39 -3.18 13.36
N GLN A 49 8.74 -4.25 13.81
CA GLN A 49 7.58 -4.83 13.15
C GLN A 49 6.32 -3.99 13.40
N LEU A 50 5.53 -3.76 12.35
CA LEU A 50 4.20 -3.18 12.42
C LEU A 50 3.14 -4.28 12.33
N CYS A 51 2.36 -4.44 13.38
CA CYS A 51 1.34 -5.48 13.50
C CYS A 51 -0.05 -4.87 13.46
N PHE A 52 -0.81 -5.17 12.40
CA PHE A 52 -2.20 -4.79 12.28
C PHE A 52 -3.11 -5.92 12.79
N VAL A 53 -3.74 -5.67 13.96
CA VAL A 53 -4.81 -6.49 14.49
C VAL A 53 -6.05 -6.26 13.62
N HIS A 54 -6.17 -7.02 12.53
CA HIS A 54 -7.21 -6.86 11.54
C HIS A 54 -8.51 -7.51 12.01
N ILE A 55 -9.38 -6.72 12.64
CA ILE A 55 -10.72 -7.17 13.00
C ILE A 55 -11.60 -7.23 11.72
N PRO A 56 -12.24 -8.38 11.43
CA PRO A 56 -13.15 -8.49 10.29
C PRO A 56 -14.19 -7.36 10.21
N LYS A 57 -14.36 -6.82 8.99
CA LYS A 57 -15.40 -5.84 8.62
C LYS A 57 -15.23 -4.43 9.20
N THR A 58 -14.01 -4.05 9.59
CA THR A 58 -13.65 -2.71 10.07
C THR A 58 -12.82 -1.89 9.07
N ALA A 59 -13.06 -2.09 7.76
CA ALA A 59 -12.24 -1.55 6.66
C ALA A 59 -10.76 -1.98 6.66
N GLY A 60 -10.44 -3.07 7.35
CA GLY A 60 -9.07 -3.58 7.39
C GLY A 60 -8.49 -4.02 6.05
N SER A 61 -9.30 -4.35 5.03
CA SER A 61 -8.79 -4.56 3.67
C SER A 61 -8.20 -3.29 3.06
N ALA A 62 -8.82 -2.13 3.29
CA ALA A 62 -8.34 -0.86 2.75
C ALA A 62 -7.05 -0.43 3.47
N LEU A 63 -7.02 -0.54 4.80
CA LEU A 63 -5.79 -0.29 5.56
C LEU A 63 -4.68 -1.28 5.18
N THR A 64 -4.99 -2.58 5.09
CA THR A 64 -4.01 -3.60 4.67
C THR A 64 -3.45 -3.30 3.28
N TYR A 65 -4.30 -2.91 2.33
CA TYR A 65 -3.84 -2.50 1.01
C TYR A 65 -2.84 -1.35 1.09
N HIS A 66 -3.19 -0.28 1.81
CA HIS A 66 -2.32 0.89 1.96
C HIS A 66 -0.99 0.54 2.64
N VAL A 67 -1.01 -0.21 3.75
CA VAL A 67 0.20 -0.57 4.50
C VAL A 67 1.05 -1.60 3.74
N ARG A 68 0.46 -2.61 3.09
CA ARG A 68 1.24 -3.54 2.25
C ARG A 68 1.88 -2.84 1.06
N ASN A 69 1.20 -1.85 0.50
CA ASN A 69 1.75 -1.03 -0.57
C ASN A 69 3.11 -0.43 -0.16
N VAL A 70 3.10 0.09 1.08
CA VAL A 70 4.17 0.77 1.83
C VAL A 70 5.37 -0.14 2.11
N PHE A 71 5.15 -1.35 2.62
CA PHE A 71 6.24 -2.29 2.93
C PHE A 71 6.73 -3.08 1.71
N GLY A 72 5.88 -3.30 0.70
CA GLY A 72 6.23 -4.16 -0.43
C GLY A 72 6.03 -5.66 -0.13
N PRO A 73 6.10 -6.51 -1.17
CA PRO A 73 5.72 -7.93 -1.05
C PRO A 73 6.69 -8.77 -0.22
N ASP A 74 7.97 -8.38 -0.15
CA ASP A 74 9.00 -9.16 0.56
C ASP A 74 8.99 -8.90 2.08
N ASP A 75 8.58 -7.69 2.50
CA ASP A 75 8.52 -7.27 3.90
C ASP A 75 7.14 -7.44 4.53
N ALA A 76 6.09 -7.63 3.72
CA ALA A 76 4.71 -7.76 4.19
C ALA A 76 4.24 -9.21 4.22
N PHE A 77 3.77 -9.67 5.37
CA PHE A 77 3.17 -10.99 5.50
C PHE A 77 1.98 -11.14 4.53
N PRO A 78 1.97 -12.15 3.64
CA PRO A 78 1.02 -12.21 2.53
C PRO A 78 -0.36 -12.74 2.93
N HIS A 79 -0.46 -13.50 4.02
CA HIS A 79 -1.71 -14.13 4.44
C HIS A 79 -2.51 -13.26 5.41
N ILE A 80 -3.82 -13.50 5.46
CA ILE A 80 -4.76 -12.75 6.32
C ILE A 80 -5.47 -13.67 7.31
N PHE A 81 -5.62 -14.96 6.98
CA PHE A 81 -6.39 -15.88 7.81
C PHE A 81 -5.53 -16.57 8.85
N MET A 82 -6.15 -16.86 9.99
CA MET A 82 -5.53 -17.55 11.12
C MET A 82 -4.92 -18.91 10.75
N LYS A 83 -5.61 -19.71 9.93
CA LYS A 83 -5.10 -21.02 9.48
C LYS A 83 -3.74 -20.94 8.77
N ASP A 84 -3.50 -19.83 8.07
CA ASP A 84 -2.26 -19.64 7.31
C ASP A 84 -1.11 -19.29 8.27
N LEU A 85 -1.43 -18.74 9.45
CA LEU A 85 -0.47 -18.46 10.53
C LEU A 85 -0.14 -19.72 11.33
N LEU A 86 -1.16 -20.54 11.62
CA LEU A 86 -1.04 -21.80 12.36
C LEU A 86 -0.14 -22.83 11.67
N THR A 87 0.01 -22.72 10.35
CA THR A 87 0.85 -23.64 9.56
C THR A 87 2.28 -23.13 9.37
N LEU A 88 2.61 -21.94 9.85
CA LEU A 88 3.96 -21.40 9.72
C LEU A 88 4.93 -22.08 10.69
N PRO A 89 6.13 -22.46 10.21
CA PRO A 89 7.23 -22.80 11.10
C PRO A 89 7.52 -21.66 12.10
N PRO A 90 7.94 -21.99 13.34
CA PRO A 90 8.45 -21.00 14.28
C PRO A 90 9.54 -20.13 13.64
N GLY A 91 9.59 -18.84 13.94
CA GLY A 91 10.60 -17.94 13.36
C GLY A 91 10.19 -17.27 12.04
N GLN A 92 9.08 -17.68 11.41
CA GLN A 92 8.70 -17.13 10.09
C GLN A 92 8.10 -15.73 10.18
N LEU A 93 7.28 -15.45 11.19
CA LEU A 93 6.67 -14.14 11.34
C LEU A 93 7.71 -13.04 11.61
N GLN A 94 8.80 -13.37 12.32
CA GLN A 94 9.92 -12.48 12.60
C GLN A 94 10.61 -11.92 11.33
N LYS A 95 10.46 -12.59 10.18
CA LYS A 95 11.05 -12.16 8.91
C LYS A 95 10.31 -11.00 8.25
N TYR A 96 9.04 -10.81 8.58
CA TYR A 96 8.21 -9.77 7.97
C TYR A 96 8.24 -8.50 8.83
N ARG A 97 8.35 -7.34 8.19
CA ARG A 97 8.25 -6.04 8.88
C ARG A 97 6.81 -5.59 9.05
N TYR A 98 5.89 -6.05 8.22
CA TYR A 98 4.46 -5.81 8.39
C TYR A 98 3.67 -7.11 8.48
N ILE A 99 2.81 -7.22 9.50
CA ILE A 99 1.96 -8.37 9.72
C ILE A 99 0.53 -7.89 9.93
N GLY A 100 -0.33 -8.10 8.93
CA GLY A 100 -1.75 -7.72 9.00
C GLY A 100 -2.64 -8.93 8.72
N ALA A 101 -3.24 -9.47 9.76
CA ALA A 101 -4.07 -10.67 9.71
C ALA A 101 -5.14 -10.64 10.80
N HIS A 102 -6.10 -11.57 10.73
CA HIS A 102 -7.17 -11.75 11.72
C HIS A 102 -6.63 -12.31 13.04
N LEU A 103 -5.75 -11.55 13.67
CA LEU A 103 -4.97 -11.86 14.85
C LEU A 103 -5.70 -11.38 16.10
N ARG A 104 -5.38 -11.99 17.25
CA ARG A 104 -5.63 -11.41 18.57
C ARG A 104 -4.38 -10.69 19.09
N CYS A 105 -4.49 -9.95 20.18
CA CYS A 105 -3.42 -9.06 20.64
C CYS A 105 -2.19 -9.79 21.21
N ASN A 106 -2.35 -10.98 21.78
CA ASN A 106 -1.24 -11.68 22.44
C ASN A 106 -0.49 -12.65 21.52
N ILE A 107 -0.17 -12.21 20.30
CA ILE A 107 0.75 -12.93 19.42
C ILE A 107 2.22 -12.56 19.66
N ARG A 108 2.50 -11.83 20.74
CA ARG A 108 3.80 -11.21 20.98
C ARG A 108 4.94 -12.25 20.99
N ASP A 109 4.65 -13.47 21.43
CA ASP A 109 5.63 -14.59 21.45
C ASP A 109 6.04 -15.06 20.05
N TYR A 110 5.25 -14.74 19.02
CA TYR A 110 5.55 -15.07 17.62
C TYR A 110 6.15 -13.89 16.84
N LEU A 111 6.34 -12.75 17.50
CA LEU A 111 6.85 -11.51 16.93
C LEU A 111 8.26 -11.22 17.43
N ASN A 112 8.86 -10.15 16.90
CA ASN A 112 10.10 -9.59 17.44
C ASN A 112 9.86 -8.94 18.81
N GLU A 113 10.92 -8.71 19.58
CA GLU A 113 10.83 -8.27 20.99
C GLU A 113 10.05 -6.94 21.19
N GLU A 114 10.03 -6.06 20.19
CA GLU A 114 9.34 -4.76 20.26
C GLU A 114 8.41 -4.50 19.06
N PRO A 115 7.29 -5.24 18.93
CA PRO A 115 6.34 -5.01 17.85
C PRO A 115 5.48 -3.78 18.17
N THR A 116 5.12 -3.06 17.12
CA THR A 116 4.25 -1.90 17.18
C THR A 116 2.88 -2.27 16.65
N PHE A 117 1.84 -2.11 17.47
CA PHE A 117 0.48 -2.52 17.10
C PHE A 117 -0.36 -1.37 16.58
N ILE A 118 -1.22 -1.69 15.62
CA ILE A 118 -2.25 -0.81 15.08
C ILE A 118 -3.57 -1.58 14.91
N THR A 119 -4.70 -0.89 14.95
CA THR A 119 -6.01 -1.49 14.66
C THR A 119 -7.02 -0.49 14.08
N MET A 120 -8.15 -1.01 13.61
CA MET A 120 -9.31 -0.28 13.12
C MET A 120 -10.57 -0.90 13.72
N LEU A 121 -11.40 -0.07 14.35
CA LEU A 121 -12.72 -0.45 14.87
C LEU A 121 -13.83 0.13 13.99
N ARG A 122 -15.04 -0.36 14.22
CA ARG A 122 -16.27 0.10 13.57
C ARG A 122 -17.40 0.07 14.60
N ASP A 123 -18.45 0.85 14.37
CA ASP A 123 -19.69 0.71 15.13
C ASP A 123 -20.12 -0.78 15.19
N PRO A 124 -20.35 -1.36 16.39
CA PRO A 124 -20.63 -2.79 16.52
C PRO A 124 -21.85 -3.25 15.72
N VAL A 125 -22.91 -2.44 15.65
CA VAL A 125 -24.11 -2.74 14.86
C VAL A 125 -23.77 -2.79 13.37
N LYS A 126 -23.13 -1.75 12.84
CA LYS A 126 -22.73 -1.69 11.42
C LYS A 126 -21.75 -2.80 11.06
N ARG A 127 -20.88 -3.22 11.98
CA ARG A 127 -19.97 -4.37 11.80
C ARG A 127 -20.75 -5.67 11.63
N VAL A 128 -21.71 -5.97 12.51
CA VAL A 128 -22.56 -7.18 12.44
C VAL A 128 -23.31 -7.23 11.10
N ILE A 129 -23.98 -6.13 10.73
CA ILE A 129 -24.72 -6.01 9.47
C ILE A 129 -23.79 -6.23 8.27
N SER A 130 -22.60 -5.63 8.31
CA SER A 130 -21.62 -5.81 7.25
C SER A 130 -21.07 -7.23 7.16
N HIS A 131 -21.00 -7.94 8.28
CA HIS A 131 -20.57 -9.34 8.33
C HIS A 131 -21.63 -10.26 7.71
N TYR A 132 -22.90 -10.11 8.09
CA TYR A 132 -24.03 -10.82 7.47
C TYR A 132 -24.05 -10.65 5.95
N ARG A 133 -24.00 -9.40 5.47
CA ARG A 133 -24.01 -9.10 4.03
C ARG A 133 -22.83 -9.72 3.30
N PHE A 134 -21.66 -9.76 3.94
CA PHE A 134 -20.48 -10.42 3.39
C PHE A 134 -20.69 -11.92 3.24
N MET A 135 -21.14 -12.60 4.30
CA MET A 135 -21.38 -14.05 4.27
C MET A 135 -22.48 -14.44 3.27
N ARG A 136 -23.51 -13.60 3.12
CA ARG A 136 -24.58 -13.79 2.10
C ARG A 136 -24.07 -13.64 0.66
N GLY A 137 -23.05 -12.81 0.45
CA GLY A 137 -22.45 -12.58 -0.88
C GLY A 137 -21.45 -13.64 -1.33
N LEU A 138 -21.10 -14.61 -0.47
CA LEU A 138 -20.20 -15.71 -0.81
C LEU A 138 -20.98 -16.83 -1.52
N SER A 139 -20.77 -17.01 -2.83
CA SER A 139 -21.34 -18.11 -3.60
C SER A 139 -20.30 -19.23 -3.78
N GLY A 140 -20.44 -20.35 -3.07
CA GLY A 140 -19.60 -21.54 -3.29
C GLY A 140 -19.53 -22.46 -2.07
N THR A 141 -19.73 -23.74 -2.32
CA THR A 141 -19.83 -24.88 -1.39
C THR A 141 -18.68 -24.94 -0.38
N PRO A 142 -18.92 -25.39 0.88
CA PRO A 142 -17.91 -25.52 1.93
C PRO A 142 -16.63 -26.22 1.45
N PRO A 143 -15.47 -25.73 1.91
CA PRO A 143 -14.87 -26.45 3.04
C PRO A 143 -14.55 -25.54 4.25
N TYR A 144 -15.06 -24.31 4.31
CA TYR A 144 -14.75 -23.37 5.41
C TYR A 144 -15.95 -22.86 6.24
N GLY A 145 -17.20 -23.21 5.89
CA GLY A 145 -18.39 -22.87 6.72
C GLY A 145 -18.70 -21.37 6.89
N ILE A 146 -18.25 -20.49 5.98
CA ILE A 146 -18.43 -19.03 6.10
C ILE A 146 -19.60 -18.49 5.26
N ALA A 147 -20.10 -19.24 4.29
CA ALA A 147 -21.22 -18.82 3.46
C ALA A 147 -22.55 -19.12 4.15
N LEU A 148 -23.48 -18.16 4.12
CA LEU A 148 -24.85 -18.42 4.58
C LEU A 148 -25.60 -19.24 3.53
N ALA A 149 -26.55 -20.06 3.99
CA ALA A 149 -27.48 -20.72 3.08
C ALA A 149 -28.23 -19.66 2.24
N PRO A 150 -28.48 -19.92 0.94
CA PRO A 150 -29.26 -19.00 0.12
C PRO A 150 -30.60 -18.69 0.78
N GLY A 151 -30.93 -17.40 0.91
CA GLY A 151 -32.19 -16.94 1.51
C GLY A 151 -32.18 -16.78 3.04
N THR A 152 -31.07 -17.07 3.75
CA THR A 152 -30.97 -16.78 5.18
C THR A 152 -31.21 -15.30 5.46
N THR A 153 -32.23 -14.99 6.28
CA THR A 153 -32.57 -13.61 6.68
C THR A 153 -31.59 -13.08 7.72
N PHE A 154 -31.60 -11.75 7.93
CA PHE A 154 -30.78 -11.15 8.97
C PHE A 154 -31.16 -11.62 10.38
N GLU A 155 -32.46 -11.79 10.66
CA GLU A 155 -32.97 -12.29 11.93
C GLU A 155 -32.50 -13.74 12.20
N GLN A 156 -32.62 -14.62 11.21
CA GLN A 156 -32.12 -16.00 11.31
C GLN A 156 -30.62 -16.05 11.57
N PHE A 157 -29.85 -15.16 10.95
CA PHE A 157 -28.42 -15.03 11.23
C PHE A 157 -28.17 -14.57 12.67
N LEU A 158 -28.92 -13.56 13.14
CA LEU A 158 -28.77 -12.99 14.47
C LEU A 158 -29.03 -14.03 15.57
N HIS A 159 -30.05 -14.87 15.39
CA HIS A 159 -30.44 -15.90 16.36
C HIS A 159 -29.71 -17.25 16.17
N SER A 160 -28.74 -17.33 15.25
CA SER A 160 -27.93 -18.54 15.05
C SER A 160 -26.85 -18.68 16.13
N GLU A 161 -26.90 -19.78 16.88
CA GLU A 161 -25.86 -20.13 17.86
C GLU A 161 -24.49 -20.35 17.18
N GLU A 162 -24.48 -20.94 15.98
CA GLU A 162 -23.26 -21.14 15.18
C GLU A 162 -22.57 -19.81 14.85
N HIS A 163 -23.33 -18.71 14.74
CA HIS A 163 -22.80 -17.40 14.38
C HIS A 163 -22.65 -16.45 15.58
N ARG A 164 -23.00 -16.89 16.80
CA ARG A 164 -22.98 -16.06 18.00
C ARG A 164 -21.64 -15.36 18.21
N PHE A 165 -20.54 -16.09 18.05
CA PHE A 165 -19.18 -15.55 18.19
C PHE A 165 -18.81 -14.48 17.17
N ARG A 166 -19.52 -14.43 16.03
CA ARG A 166 -19.34 -13.41 14.98
C ARG A 166 -20.15 -12.16 15.26
N ILE A 167 -21.08 -12.24 16.21
CA ILE A 167 -22.07 -11.21 16.53
C ILE A 167 -21.68 -10.48 17.82
N GLU A 168 -21.36 -11.22 18.88
CA GLU A 168 -21.24 -10.71 20.25
C GLU A 168 -19.81 -10.31 20.63
N ASN A 169 -19.67 -9.09 21.15
CA ASN A 169 -18.46 -8.50 21.74
C ASN A 169 -17.17 -8.79 20.95
N HIS A 170 -17.28 -8.79 19.62
CA HIS A 170 -16.27 -9.30 18.72
C HIS A 170 -14.99 -8.46 18.73
N HIS A 171 -15.09 -7.13 18.87
CA HIS A 171 -13.90 -6.29 19.03
C HIS A 171 -13.20 -6.60 20.36
N THR A 172 -13.99 -6.71 21.43
CA THR A 172 -13.48 -6.96 22.79
C THR A 172 -12.77 -8.31 22.87
N VAL A 173 -13.28 -9.36 22.23
CA VAL A 173 -12.57 -10.65 22.17
C VAL A 173 -11.25 -10.52 21.40
N TYR A 174 -11.26 -9.92 20.21
CA TYR A 174 -10.02 -9.75 19.41
C TYR A 174 -8.95 -8.94 20.16
N LEU A 175 -9.38 -7.96 20.94
CA LEU A 175 -8.49 -7.01 21.60
C LEU A 175 -8.12 -7.42 23.02
N GLY A 176 -8.93 -8.22 23.70
CA GLY A 176 -8.77 -8.55 25.12
C GLY A 176 -8.36 -9.99 25.42
N THR A 177 -8.31 -10.86 24.40
CA THR A 177 -7.99 -12.28 24.60
C THR A 177 -6.73 -12.71 23.85
N ASP A 178 -6.19 -13.84 24.30
CA ASP A 178 -5.00 -14.44 23.73
C ASP A 178 -5.34 -15.31 22.52
N LEU A 179 -4.37 -15.42 21.62
CA LEU A 179 -4.43 -16.36 20.52
C LEU A 179 -3.83 -17.68 20.97
N LEU A 180 -4.64 -18.72 21.11
CA LEU A 180 -4.17 -20.06 21.40
C LEU A 180 -3.86 -20.74 20.06
N LEU A 181 -2.56 -20.86 19.71
CA LEU A 181 -2.15 -21.56 18.47
C LEU A 181 -2.04 -23.09 18.66
N GLU A 182 -2.11 -23.58 19.90
CA GLU A 182 -2.00 -25.00 20.22
C GLU A 182 -3.37 -25.61 20.50
N ASN A 183 -3.70 -26.72 19.83
CA ASN A 183 -4.84 -27.61 20.12
C ASN A 183 -6.25 -27.02 19.93
N GLU A 184 -6.61 -26.57 18.73
CA GLU A 184 -8.01 -26.33 18.37
C GLU A 184 -8.58 -27.57 17.62
N PRO A 185 -9.34 -28.46 18.27
CA PRO A 185 -10.11 -29.48 17.57
C PRO A 185 -11.24 -28.85 16.76
N GLU A 186 -11.53 -29.42 15.59
CA GLU A 186 -12.69 -29.05 14.76
C GLU A 186 -13.98 -29.07 15.62
N GLY A 187 -14.59 -27.90 15.82
CA GLY A 187 -15.86 -27.74 16.54
C GLY A 187 -15.79 -27.12 17.94
N TYR A 188 -14.61 -26.71 18.43
CA TYR A 188 -14.49 -25.93 19.66
C TYR A 188 -15.01 -24.50 19.46
N ASN A 189 -15.71 -23.92 20.45
CA ASN A 189 -16.16 -22.52 20.43
C ASN A 189 -15.00 -21.61 20.89
N PRO A 190 -14.24 -20.96 20.00
CA PRO A 190 -12.95 -20.35 20.36
C PRO A 190 -13.08 -19.02 21.12
N PHE A 191 -14.30 -18.56 21.43
CA PHE A 191 -14.57 -17.21 21.91
C PHE A 191 -15.13 -17.29 23.33
N PRO A 192 -14.37 -16.86 24.36
CA PRO A 192 -14.87 -16.88 25.73
C PRO A 192 -16.04 -15.91 25.88
N GLU A 193 -16.89 -16.16 26.86
CA GLU A 193 -17.81 -15.14 27.35
C GLU A 193 -16.99 -13.93 27.81
N VAL A 194 -17.38 -12.75 27.33
CA VAL A 194 -16.66 -11.52 27.67
C VAL A 194 -17.10 -11.05 29.05
N ASP A 195 -16.12 -10.84 29.92
CA ASP A 195 -16.29 -10.25 31.24
C ASP A 195 -15.55 -8.91 31.35
N ASP A 196 -15.64 -8.29 32.52
CA ASP A 196 -14.96 -7.03 32.80
C ASP A 196 -13.44 -7.15 32.66
N ALA A 197 -12.85 -8.32 32.97
CA ALA A 197 -11.40 -8.51 32.88
C ALA A 197 -10.92 -8.46 31.43
N ILE A 198 -11.60 -9.16 30.52
CA ILE A 198 -11.32 -9.12 29.08
C ILE A 198 -11.55 -7.71 28.53
N PHE A 199 -12.61 -7.02 28.97
CA PHE A 199 -12.87 -5.64 28.57
C PHE A 199 -11.76 -4.67 29.01
N GLN A 200 -11.31 -4.74 30.27
CA GLN A 200 -10.20 -3.92 30.74
C GLN A 200 -8.89 -4.25 30.00
N GLN A 201 -8.65 -5.53 29.70
CA GLN A 201 -7.48 -5.94 28.93
C GLN A 201 -7.52 -5.39 27.49
N ALA A 202 -8.71 -5.39 26.85
CA ALA A 202 -8.89 -4.78 25.53
C ALA A 202 -8.57 -3.28 25.54
N LYS A 203 -9.04 -2.53 26.54
CA LYS A 203 -8.72 -1.10 26.71
C LYS A 203 -7.22 -0.87 26.90
N LYS A 204 -6.59 -1.64 27.79
CA LYS A 204 -5.14 -1.57 28.04
C LYS A 204 -4.34 -1.82 26.76
N ASN A 205 -4.77 -2.78 25.93
CA ASN A 205 -4.15 -3.04 24.65
C ASN A 205 -4.33 -1.84 23.70
N LEU A 206 -5.53 -1.28 23.56
CA LEU A 206 -5.76 -0.07 22.76
C LEU A 206 -4.88 1.12 23.19
N ASP A 207 -4.69 1.32 24.49
CA ASP A 207 -3.82 2.38 25.02
C ASP A 207 -2.35 2.20 24.63
N SER A 208 -1.91 0.95 24.47
CA SER A 208 -0.54 0.62 24.06
C SER A 208 -0.30 0.71 22.56
N PHE A 209 -1.36 0.80 21.75
CA PHE A 209 -1.24 0.78 20.30
C PHE A 209 -0.72 2.11 19.78
N LEU A 210 0.11 2.04 18.74
CA LEU A 210 0.54 3.23 18.01
C LEU A 210 -0.65 3.93 17.37
N PHE A 211 -1.65 3.17 16.92
CA PHE A 211 -2.79 3.70 16.20
C PHE A 211 -4.06 2.89 16.44
N VAL A 212 -5.16 3.62 16.65
CA VAL A 212 -6.51 3.09 16.77
C VAL A 212 -7.39 3.96 15.90
N GLY A 213 -7.85 3.43 14.77
CA GLY A 213 -8.72 4.16 13.85
C GLY A 213 -10.17 3.72 13.89
N ILE A 214 -11.04 4.54 13.32
CA ILE A 214 -12.49 4.34 13.26
C ILE A 214 -12.92 4.31 11.80
N GLN A 215 -13.61 3.24 11.40
CA GLN A 215 -14.03 3.04 10.01
C GLN A 215 -14.93 4.17 9.50
N GLU A 216 -15.84 4.66 10.32
CA GLU A 216 -16.74 5.77 10.01
C GLU A 216 -15.98 7.09 9.78
N ARG A 217 -14.78 7.21 10.35
CA ARG A 217 -13.88 8.36 10.27
C ARG A 217 -12.57 7.97 9.55
N PHE A 218 -12.69 7.17 8.48
CA PHE A 218 -11.55 6.51 7.85
C PHE A 218 -10.47 7.50 7.38
N GLU A 219 -10.86 8.60 6.72
CA GLU A 219 -9.92 9.58 6.19
C GLU A 219 -9.14 10.31 7.30
N GLU A 220 -9.83 10.71 8.38
CA GLU A 220 -9.19 11.27 9.58
C GLU A 220 -8.24 10.26 10.20
N SER A 221 -8.70 9.01 10.38
CA SER A 221 -7.93 7.91 10.96
C SER A 221 -6.66 7.65 10.14
N MET A 222 -6.76 7.56 8.82
CA MET A 222 -5.60 7.34 7.95
C MET A 222 -4.60 8.50 8.04
N ASN A 223 -5.05 9.76 8.13
CA ASN A 223 -4.13 10.88 8.25
C ASN A 223 -3.47 10.96 9.64
N VAL A 224 -4.13 10.51 10.71
CA VAL A 224 -3.46 10.28 12.01
C VAL A 224 -2.35 9.25 11.88
N LEU A 225 -2.61 8.12 11.22
CA LEU A 225 -1.61 7.08 10.98
C LEU A 225 -0.43 7.61 10.16
N CYS A 226 -0.70 8.29 9.04
CA CYS A 226 0.34 8.91 8.20
C CYS A 226 1.19 9.87 9.01
N ARG A 227 0.56 10.71 9.81
CA ARG A 227 1.26 11.68 10.68
C ARG A 227 2.14 11.02 11.73
N ARG A 228 1.74 9.86 12.29
CA ARG A 228 2.53 9.11 13.28
C ARG A 228 3.73 8.39 12.65
N LEU A 229 3.54 7.86 11.45
CA LEU A 229 4.56 7.07 10.74
C LEU A 229 5.44 7.91 9.78
N GLY A 230 5.14 9.20 9.63
CA GLY A 230 5.85 10.08 8.71
C GLY A 230 5.56 9.74 7.25
N TRP A 231 4.33 9.36 6.92
CA TRP A 231 3.88 9.11 5.54
C TRP A 231 3.25 10.36 4.94
N PRO A 232 3.22 10.48 3.60
CA PRO A 232 2.43 11.49 2.92
C PRO A 232 0.96 11.48 3.39
N ALA A 233 0.32 12.64 3.39
CA ALA A 233 -1.10 12.72 3.73
C ALA A 233 -1.94 11.75 2.87
N TYR A 234 -2.86 11.04 3.53
CA TYR A 234 -3.76 10.13 2.86
C TYR A 234 -4.84 10.93 2.13
N ARG A 235 -4.82 10.88 0.80
CA ARG A 235 -5.76 11.59 -0.09
C ARG A 235 -6.52 10.64 -1.02
N GLU A 236 -6.38 9.33 -0.76
CA GLU A 236 -6.92 8.29 -1.61
C GLU A 236 -8.35 7.94 -1.18
N ASN A 237 -9.35 8.22 -2.01
CA ASN A 237 -10.73 7.79 -1.73
C ASN A 237 -11.07 6.47 -2.42
N GLN A 238 -10.18 5.46 -2.32
CA GLN A 238 -10.51 4.11 -2.82
C GLN A 238 -11.49 3.42 -1.88
N LYS A 239 -12.68 3.11 -2.39
CA LYS A 239 -13.55 2.11 -1.76
C LYS A 239 -13.09 0.71 -2.19
N ILE A 240 -12.17 0.12 -1.41
CA ILE A 240 -11.73 -1.26 -1.61
C ILE A 240 -12.80 -2.20 -1.03
N ASN A 241 -13.18 -3.24 -1.77
CA ASN A 241 -14.18 -4.25 -1.39
C ASN A 241 -15.60 -3.69 -1.15
N VAL A 242 -16.14 -2.97 -2.13
CA VAL A 242 -17.60 -2.74 -2.19
C VAL A 242 -18.25 -4.09 -2.48
N THR A 243 -19.02 -4.62 -1.52
CA THR A 243 -19.78 -5.87 -1.71
C THR A 243 -20.63 -5.77 -2.98
N PRO A 244 -20.38 -6.60 -4.01
CA PRO A 244 -21.18 -6.63 -5.24
C PRO A 244 -22.63 -7.01 -4.90
N GLY A 245 -23.61 -6.45 -5.62
CA GLY A 245 -25.01 -6.77 -5.36
C GLY A 245 -25.65 -5.99 -4.21
N ARG A 246 -25.33 -4.69 -4.09
CA ARG A 246 -26.07 -3.72 -3.28
C ARG A 246 -27.45 -3.43 -3.92
N THR A 247 -28.19 -4.49 -4.25
CA THR A 247 -29.56 -4.46 -4.75
C THR A 247 -30.49 -4.42 -3.54
N GLN A 248 -31.12 -3.27 -3.34
CA GLN A 248 -31.96 -2.87 -2.19
C GLN A 248 -31.27 -3.00 -0.82
N GLU A 249 -31.08 -1.87 -0.13
CA GLU A 249 -30.79 -1.90 1.30
C GLU A 249 -32.02 -2.52 1.97
N GLU A 250 -31.93 -3.82 2.29
CA GLU A 250 -32.87 -4.45 3.20
C GLU A 250 -32.84 -3.62 4.49
N GLU A 251 -33.96 -2.95 4.76
CA GLU A 251 -34.14 -2.13 5.94
C GLU A 251 -34.24 -3.09 7.12
N ILE A 252 -33.24 -3.04 7.99
CA ILE A 252 -33.18 -3.93 9.16
C ILE A 252 -34.09 -3.32 10.24
N PRO A 253 -35.07 -4.07 10.76
CA PRO A 253 -35.96 -3.59 11.81
C PRO A 253 -35.19 -3.02 13.01
N SER A 254 -35.69 -1.92 13.59
CA SER A 254 -35.08 -1.27 14.75
C SER A 254 -34.95 -2.21 15.95
N GLU A 255 -35.89 -3.13 16.12
CA GLU A 255 -35.89 -4.15 17.18
C GLU A 255 -34.64 -5.05 17.11
N LEU A 256 -34.23 -5.46 15.90
CA LEU A 256 -33.03 -6.27 15.70
C LEU A 256 -31.75 -5.45 15.92
N ILE A 257 -31.77 -4.15 15.58
CA ILE A 257 -30.68 -3.23 15.88
C ILE A 257 -30.49 -3.09 17.40
N ASP A 258 -31.58 -2.93 18.15
CA ASP A 258 -31.56 -2.82 19.61
C ASP A 258 -31.16 -4.14 20.28
N GLU A 259 -31.54 -5.28 19.70
CA GLU A 259 -31.04 -6.59 20.14
C GLU A 259 -29.51 -6.67 20.02
N ILE A 260 -28.94 -6.26 18.89
CA ILE A 260 -27.47 -6.26 18.70
C ILE A 260 -26.80 -5.40 19.77
N ARG A 261 -27.32 -4.20 20.06
CA ARG A 261 -26.77 -3.33 21.12
C ARG A 261 -26.79 -4.02 22.48
N ARG A 262 -27.91 -4.64 22.87
CA ARG A 262 -28.05 -5.36 24.15
C ARG A 262 -27.08 -6.54 24.27
N ARG A 263 -26.76 -7.20 23.16
CA ARG A 263 -25.82 -8.34 23.12
C ARG A 263 -24.34 -7.93 23.02
N ASN A 264 -24.06 -6.64 22.81
CA ASN A 264 -22.71 -6.12 22.58
C ASN A 264 -22.30 -5.01 23.57
N PRO A 265 -22.63 -5.07 24.88
CA PRO A 265 -22.40 -3.94 25.79
C PRO A 265 -20.91 -3.53 25.87
N TYR A 266 -19.99 -4.49 25.90
CA TYR A 266 -18.56 -4.22 25.95
C TYR A 266 -18.03 -3.65 24.65
N ASP A 267 -18.50 -4.16 23.50
CA ASP A 267 -18.13 -3.63 22.19
C ASP A 267 -18.64 -2.19 21.99
N MET A 268 -19.84 -1.87 22.50
CA MET A 268 -20.37 -0.51 22.48
C MET A 268 -19.47 0.43 23.30
N ALA A 269 -19.14 0.05 24.53
CA ALA A 269 -18.26 0.85 25.40
C ALA A 269 -16.83 0.95 24.86
N LEU A 270 -16.29 -0.12 24.26
CA LEU A 270 -14.96 -0.13 23.66
C LEU A 270 -14.89 0.74 22.41
N TYR A 271 -15.96 0.77 21.61
CA TYR A 271 -16.07 1.64 20.45
C TYR A 271 -16.14 3.12 20.83
N GLU A 272 -16.87 3.48 21.87
CA GLU A 272 -16.86 4.84 22.43
C GLU A 272 -15.46 5.22 22.92
N TYR A 273 -14.82 4.33 23.68
CA TYR A 273 -13.43 4.53 24.12
C TYR A 273 -12.45 4.75 22.96
N ALA A 274 -12.57 3.96 21.89
CA ALA A 274 -11.73 4.11 20.70
C ALA A 274 -11.99 5.43 19.95
N ASN A 275 -13.23 5.94 19.95
CA ASN A 275 -13.53 7.26 19.41
C ASN A 275 -12.87 8.38 20.24
N ASP A 276 -12.88 8.26 21.56
CA ASP A 276 -12.20 9.20 22.45
C ASP A 276 -10.68 9.18 22.23
N LEU A 277 -10.09 7.99 22.04
CA LEU A 277 -8.68 7.85 21.66
C LEU A 277 -8.38 8.57 20.35
N LEU A 278 -9.17 8.33 19.29
CA LEU A 278 -9.00 9.01 18.00
C LEU A 278 -9.16 10.54 18.15
N GLN A 279 -10.14 10.99 18.93
CA GLN A 279 -10.37 12.41 19.14
C GLN A 279 -9.22 13.09 19.88
N LYS A 280 -8.64 12.41 20.89
CA LYS A 280 -7.42 12.84 21.56
C LYS A 280 -6.25 12.91 20.58
N GLN A 281 -6.08 11.89 19.76
CA GLN A 281 -5.04 11.85 18.72
C GLN A 281 -5.18 13.02 17.73
N LEU A 282 -6.39 13.41 17.36
CA LEU A 282 -6.62 14.57 16.47
C LEU A 282 -6.39 15.91 17.18
N THR A 283 -6.78 16.02 18.45
CA THR A 283 -6.60 17.24 19.24
C THR A 283 -5.12 17.52 19.53
N ASP A 284 -4.34 16.47 19.81
CA ASP A 284 -2.89 16.55 19.98
C ASP A 284 -2.18 17.02 18.68
N LEU A 285 -2.84 16.87 17.54
CA LEU A 285 -2.30 17.26 16.23
C LEU A 285 -2.65 18.71 15.89
N SER A 286 -3.90 19.14 16.12
CA SER A 286 -4.56 20.36 15.60
C SER A 286 -4.05 21.72 16.11
N SER A 287 -2.75 21.88 16.33
CA SER A 287 -2.18 23.14 16.82
C SER A 287 -2.06 24.21 15.74
N GLU A 288 -1.98 23.86 14.44
CA GLU A 288 -1.68 24.84 13.38
C GLU A 288 -2.15 24.45 11.95
N GLY A 289 -3.32 23.82 11.77
CA GLY A 289 -3.89 23.59 10.43
C GLY A 289 -4.90 22.45 10.33
N THR A 290 -5.22 22.05 9.10
CA THR A 290 -5.96 20.81 8.84
C THR A 290 -5.06 19.59 9.06
N ILE A 291 -5.66 18.43 9.36
CA ILE A 291 -4.93 17.18 9.56
C ILE A 291 -4.04 16.79 8.37
N TYR A 292 -4.44 17.15 7.15
CA TYR A 292 -3.63 16.93 5.93
C TYR A 292 -2.38 17.79 5.90
N GLU A 293 -2.51 19.06 6.27
CA GLU A 293 -1.37 20.00 6.29
C GLU A 293 -0.38 19.61 7.38
N GLU A 294 -0.87 19.13 8.51
CA GLU A 294 -0.02 18.64 9.59
C GLU A 294 0.69 17.33 9.23
N ALA A 295 -0.01 16.40 8.57
CA ALA A 295 0.58 15.18 8.01
C ALA A 295 1.67 15.53 6.99
N ASP A 296 1.39 16.40 6.02
CA ASP A 296 2.37 16.82 5.01
C ASP A 296 3.56 17.58 5.64
N ARG A 297 3.32 18.46 6.62
CA ARG A 297 4.39 19.20 7.32
C ARG A 297 5.33 18.25 8.06
N PHE A 298 4.78 17.27 8.77
CA PHE A 298 5.59 16.30 9.48
C PHE A 298 6.33 15.37 8.53
N TYR A 299 5.64 14.90 7.49
CA TYR A 299 6.27 14.12 6.42
C TYR A 299 7.45 14.87 5.80
N ASN A 300 7.34 16.18 5.51
CA ASN A 300 8.48 16.95 5.01
C ASN A 300 9.64 16.98 6.00
N LYS A 301 9.33 17.13 7.30
CA LYS A 301 10.34 17.16 8.37
C LYS A 301 11.04 15.81 8.51
N THR A 302 10.29 14.71 8.52
CA THR A 302 10.84 13.35 8.64
C THR A 302 11.60 12.96 7.39
N PHE A 303 11.08 13.28 6.20
CA PHE A 303 11.70 12.99 4.91
C PHE A 303 13.15 13.51 4.89
N LYS A 304 13.38 14.78 5.22
CA LYS A 304 14.73 15.37 5.18
C LYS A 304 15.68 14.78 6.22
N LYS A 305 15.15 14.32 7.35
CA LYS A 305 15.95 13.67 8.39
C LYS A 305 16.36 12.26 7.96
N GLN A 306 15.48 11.58 7.23
CA GLN A 306 15.61 10.19 6.86
C GLN A 306 16.40 10.00 5.56
N TYR A 307 16.29 10.94 4.63
CA TYR A 307 16.87 10.87 3.30
C TYR A 307 17.90 11.98 3.09
N PRO A 308 19.21 11.65 3.16
CA PRO A 308 20.26 12.58 2.81
C PRO A 308 20.11 13.07 1.37
N ALA A 309 20.37 14.35 1.16
CA ALA A 309 20.30 14.93 -0.17
C ALA A 309 21.37 14.34 -1.11
N THR A 310 21.00 14.08 -2.36
CA THR A 310 21.85 13.47 -3.39
C THR A 310 21.60 14.12 -4.76
N ASP A 311 22.57 14.07 -5.67
CA ASP A 311 22.43 14.51 -7.06
C ASP A 311 22.08 13.35 -8.02
N HIS A 312 21.92 12.14 -7.50
CA HIS A 312 21.54 10.95 -8.25
C HIS A 312 20.58 10.06 -7.46
N PHE A 313 19.64 9.42 -8.16
CA PHE A 313 18.65 8.54 -7.55
C PHE A 313 18.17 7.48 -8.54
N HIS A 314 18.02 6.24 -8.09
CA HIS A 314 17.36 5.17 -8.85
C HIS A 314 16.21 4.61 -8.03
N TYR A 315 15.07 4.48 -8.69
CA TYR A 315 13.85 3.93 -8.13
C TYR A 315 13.29 2.86 -9.06
N ASP A 316 13.00 1.68 -8.53
CA ASP A 316 12.58 0.49 -9.31
C ASP A 316 11.16 0.00 -8.96
N PHE A 317 10.40 0.81 -8.23
CA PHE A 317 9.01 0.54 -7.85
C PHE A 317 8.76 -0.77 -7.07
N ARG A 318 9.79 -1.43 -6.51
CA ARG A 318 9.58 -2.61 -5.65
C ARG A 318 8.84 -2.26 -4.36
N TYR A 319 9.28 -1.20 -3.69
CA TYR A 319 8.65 -0.68 -2.48
C TYR A 319 7.60 0.38 -2.81
N ALA A 320 6.84 0.88 -1.84
CA ALA A 320 6.03 2.06 -2.13
C ALA A 320 6.94 3.22 -2.50
N PRO A 321 6.55 4.03 -3.49
CA PRO A 321 7.25 5.28 -3.72
C PRO A 321 7.10 6.17 -2.49
N ILE A 322 8.12 6.98 -2.25
CA ILE A 322 8.07 8.04 -1.25
C ILE A 322 7.10 9.11 -1.78
N GLY A 323 5.80 8.85 -1.76
CA GLY A 323 4.84 9.48 -2.64
C GLY A 323 3.42 8.96 -2.43
N SER A 324 2.50 9.29 -3.33
CA SER A 324 1.09 8.88 -3.19
C SER A 324 0.42 8.55 -4.52
N ASN A 325 -0.74 7.89 -4.45
CA ASN A 325 -1.57 7.50 -5.58
C ASN A 325 -0.91 6.46 -6.49
N TRP A 326 -0.30 5.43 -5.90
CA TRP A 326 0.30 4.33 -6.64
C TRP A 326 -0.33 3.01 -6.22
N HIS A 327 -0.65 2.18 -7.21
CA HIS A 327 -1.11 0.83 -6.93
C HIS A 327 0.02 -0.05 -6.36
N MET A 328 -0.38 -1.18 -5.77
CA MET A 328 0.54 -2.24 -5.38
C MET A 328 1.42 -2.67 -6.55
N ALA A 329 2.65 -3.07 -6.22
CA ALA A 329 3.59 -3.62 -7.17
C ALA A 329 2.97 -4.86 -7.85
N ASP A 330 2.96 -4.84 -9.18
CA ASP A 330 2.64 -5.96 -10.04
C ASP A 330 3.94 -6.44 -10.72
N LYS A 331 3.92 -7.65 -11.27
CA LYS A 331 5.05 -8.23 -12.02
C LYS A 331 4.64 -8.55 -13.44
N SER A 332 5.48 -8.19 -14.40
CA SER A 332 5.32 -8.62 -15.80
C SER A 332 5.80 -10.07 -15.98
N GLN A 333 5.58 -10.63 -17.17
CA GLN A 333 5.99 -12.00 -17.51
C GLN A 333 7.50 -12.23 -17.40
N ASP A 334 8.31 -11.16 -17.53
CA ASP A 334 9.77 -11.21 -17.38
C ASP A 334 10.23 -10.86 -15.95
N GLU A 335 9.34 -10.97 -14.95
CA GLU A 335 9.57 -10.68 -13.53
C GLU A 335 9.93 -9.22 -13.22
N THR A 336 9.73 -8.29 -14.17
CA THR A 336 9.93 -6.88 -13.88
C THR A 336 8.81 -6.38 -12.98
N VAL A 337 9.21 -5.79 -11.86
CA VAL A 337 8.30 -5.11 -10.97
C VAL A 337 7.90 -3.76 -11.54
N PHE A 338 6.61 -3.46 -11.49
CA PHE A 338 6.07 -2.18 -11.91
C PHE A 338 4.90 -1.76 -11.04
N ARG A 339 4.55 -0.48 -11.10
CA ARG A 339 3.36 0.06 -10.42
C ARG A 339 2.55 0.90 -11.38
N ASN A 340 1.25 0.65 -11.42
CA ASN A 340 0.30 1.53 -12.09
C ASN A 340 0.08 2.78 -11.24
N MET A 341 0.08 3.94 -11.88
CA MET A 341 -0.50 5.15 -11.29
C MET A 341 -2.00 4.91 -11.02
N GLY A 342 -2.53 5.43 -9.90
CA GLY A 342 -3.96 5.39 -9.62
C GLY A 342 -4.31 5.30 -8.13
N PRO A 343 -5.59 5.51 -7.77
CA PRO A 343 -6.76 5.55 -8.66
C PRO A 343 -7.05 6.92 -9.28
N LYS A 344 -6.38 7.99 -8.83
CA LYS A 344 -6.58 9.35 -9.34
C LYS A 344 -5.67 9.57 -10.56
N PRO A 345 -5.98 10.56 -11.40
CA PRO A 345 -5.14 10.91 -12.55
C PRO A 345 -3.78 11.54 -12.21
N ARG A 346 -3.43 11.66 -10.92
CA ARG A 346 -2.24 12.39 -10.46
C ARG A 346 -1.50 11.62 -9.39
N SER A 347 -0.29 11.19 -9.70
CA SER A 347 0.64 10.52 -8.78
C SER A 347 1.91 11.32 -8.63
N PHE A 348 2.59 11.16 -7.51
CA PHE A 348 3.89 11.78 -7.34
C PHE A 348 4.86 10.87 -6.59
N VAL A 349 6.14 11.14 -6.79
CA VAL A 349 7.24 10.66 -5.96
C VAL A 349 8.03 11.87 -5.45
N ASP A 350 8.47 11.82 -4.20
CA ASP A 350 9.36 12.79 -3.58
C ASP A 350 10.74 12.17 -3.48
N LEU A 351 11.74 12.82 -4.07
CA LEU A 351 13.13 12.36 -4.09
C LEU A 351 14.03 13.33 -3.32
N PRO A 352 15.05 12.85 -2.59
CA PRO A 352 15.93 13.70 -1.80
C PRO A 352 17.00 14.34 -2.67
N LEU A 353 16.59 15.12 -3.68
CA LEU A 353 17.50 15.63 -4.68
C LEU A 353 18.04 17.02 -4.31
N ASN A 354 19.34 17.21 -4.49
CA ASN A 354 20.02 18.51 -4.41
C ASN A 354 21.22 18.51 -5.36
N SER A 355 21.35 19.56 -6.17
CA SER A 355 22.50 19.73 -7.08
C SER A 355 22.69 21.19 -7.45
N ASP A 356 23.95 21.59 -7.68
CA ASP A 356 24.33 22.88 -8.26
C ASP A 356 24.30 22.87 -9.81
N LYS A 357 24.01 21.71 -10.40
CA LYS A 357 23.89 21.45 -11.83
C LYS A 357 22.46 21.03 -12.18
N ASP A 358 22.15 21.09 -13.46
CA ASP A 358 20.95 20.46 -13.96
C ASP A 358 21.03 18.95 -13.76
N LEU A 359 19.89 18.34 -13.47
CA LEU A 359 19.74 16.89 -13.41
C LEU A 359 18.96 16.41 -14.63
N LEU A 360 19.27 15.20 -15.07
CA LEU A 360 18.50 14.47 -16.07
C LEU A 360 17.57 13.50 -15.36
N LEU A 361 16.28 13.64 -15.61
CA LEU A 361 15.24 12.71 -15.19
C LEU A 361 14.94 11.75 -16.34
N THR A 362 15.10 10.45 -16.10
CA THR A 362 14.70 9.40 -17.04
C THR A 362 13.75 8.43 -16.36
N PHE A 363 12.63 8.08 -16.98
CA PHE A 363 11.71 7.08 -16.42
C PHE A 363 11.13 6.17 -17.50
N GLU A 364 10.84 4.93 -17.10
CA GLU A 364 10.29 3.90 -17.98
C GLU A 364 8.81 3.67 -17.66
N VAL A 365 7.97 3.77 -18.69
CA VAL A 365 6.57 3.34 -18.68
C VAL A 365 6.47 2.04 -19.45
N LEU A 366 6.21 0.93 -18.76
CA LEU A 366 6.13 -0.41 -19.38
C LEU A 366 4.92 -0.58 -20.27
N SER A 367 3.78 -0.03 -19.86
CA SER A 367 2.51 -0.20 -20.54
C SER A 367 1.53 0.91 -20.20
N SER A 368 0.58 1.14 -21.10
CA SER A 368 -0.57 2.03 -20.92
C SER A 368 -1.81 1.34 -21.48
N LEU A 369 -2.98 1.61 -20.90
CA LEU A 369 -4.26 1.04 -21.36
C LEU A 369 -4.77 1.70 -22.65
N SER A 370 -4.31 2.90 -23.00
CA SER A 370 -4.70 3.57 -24.23
C SER A 370 -3.61 4.53 -24.75
N HIS A 371 -3.71 4.90 -26.03
CA HIS A 371 -2.82 5.88 -26.67
C HIS A 371 -3.10 7.30 -26.16
N GLU A 372 -4.36 7.64 -25.93
CA GLU A 372 -4.79 8.94 -25.38
C GLU A 372 -4.19 9.14 -23.99
N MET A 373 -4.24 8.11 -23.13
CA MET A 373 -3.67 8.15 -21.79
C MET A 373 -2.18 8.48 -21.82
N ILE A 374 -1.40 7.76 -22.63
CA ILE A 374 0.06 7.99 -22.70
C ILE A 374 0.41 9.32 -23.38
N ASN A 375 -0.45 9.82 -24.27
CA ASN A 375 -0.29 11.14 -24.89
C ASN A 375 -0.68 12.30 -23.97
N SER A 376 -1.52 12.05 -22.96
CA SER A 376 -1.89 13.03 -21.93
C SER A 376 -0.89 13.14 -20.77
N LEU A 377 0.13 12.26 -20.73
CA LEU A 377 1.08 12.20 -19.62
C LEU A 377 1.93 13.48 -19.54
N LYS A 378 1.77 14.23 -18.45
CA LYS A 378 2.54 15.41 -18.09
C LYS A 378 3.42 15.15 -16.88
N VAL A 379 4.57 15.82 -16.85
CA VAL A 379 5.53 15.72 -15.74
C VAL A 379 5.79 17.12 -15.19
N SER A 380 5.67 17.28 -13.87
CA SER A 380 6.03 18.53 -13.21
C SER A 380 6.92 18.33 -12.00
N ILE A 381 7.83 19.29 -11.79
CA ILE A 381 8.74 19.34 -10.65
C ILE A 381 8.31 20.47 -9.73
N GLN A 382 7.90 20.14 -8.51
CA GLN A 382 7.26 21.08 -7.58
C GLN A 382 6.11 21.89 -8.22
N GLY A 383 5.34 21.25 -9.11
CA GLY A 383 4.24 21.88 -9.83
C GLY A 383 4.64 22.72 -11.04
N ALA A 384 5.93 22.90 -11.33
CA ALA A 384 6.39 23.47 -12.59
C ALA A 384 6.52 22.36 -13.64
N GLU A 385 5.71 22.42 -14.71
CA GLU A 385 5.76 21.47 -15.81
C GLU A 385 7.13 21.50 -16.51
N ILE A 386 7.66 20.32 -16.85
CA ILE A 386 8.90 20.17 -17.61
C ILE A 386 8.59 19.43 -18.92
N GLU A 387 9.35 19.78 -19.97
CA GLU A 387 9.30 19.05 -21.22
C GLU A 387 10.03 17.71 -21.07
N CYS A 388 9.43 16.64 -21.59
CA CYS A 388 10.05 15.32 -21.65
C CYS A 388 10.04 14.81 -23.09
N GLU A 389 11.21 14.46 -23.59
CA GLU A 389 11.35 13.71 -24.82
C GLU A 389 10.91 12.27 -24.57
N ARG A 390 10.10 11.72 -25.48
CA ARG A 390 9.55 10.36 -25.39
C ARG A 390 10.11 9.49 -26.50
N MET A 391 10.68 8.35 -26.13
CA MET A 391 11.13 7.30 -27.05
C MET A 391 10.33 6.02 -26.82
N GLN A 392 9.84 5.39 -27.88
CA GLN A 392 9.07 4.15 -27.79
C GLN A 392 9.96 2.93 -28.08
N HIS A 393 9.82 1.89 -27.27
CA HIS A 393 10.50 0.60 -27.41
C HIS A 393 9.47 -0.54 -27.36
N GLY A 394 8.95 -0.93 -28.53
CA GLY A 394 7.84 -1.88 -28.60
C GLY A 394 6.60 -1.32 -27.90
N TYR A 395 6.19 -1.97 -26.81
CA TYR A 395 5.04 -1.55 -25.98
C TYR A 395 5.41 -0.58 -24.83
N SER A 396 6.71 -0.41 -24.56
CA SER A 396 7.22 0.44 -23.50
C SER A 396 7.67 1.81 -24.02
N TYR A 397 7.78 2.77 -23.11
CA TYR A 397 8.22 4.13 -23.41
C TYR A 397 9.29 4.58 -22.41
N THR A 398 10.35 5.20 -22.91
CA THR A 398 11.34 5.91 -22.10
C THR A 398 11.07 7.40 -22.23
N TYR A 399 10.99 8.10 -21.11
CA TYR A 399 10.87 9.55 -21.06
C TYR A 399 12.14 10.14 -20.50
N THR A 400 12.60 11.26 -21.07
CA THR A 400 13.77 12.00 -20.62
C THR A 400 13.45 13.48 -20.52
N GLY A 401 13.60 14.06 -19.32
CA GLY A 401 13.38 15.46 -19.05
C GLY A 401 14.54 16.07 -18.25
N ARG A 402 14.68 17.39 -18.30
CA ARG A 402 15.73 18.11 -17.55
C ARG A 402 15.13 18.85 -16.36
N ILE A 403 15.70 18.61 -15.18
CA ILE A 403 15.40 19.35 -13.96
C ILE A 403 16.47 20.43 -13.81
N SER A 404 16.11 21.70 -13.95
CA SER A 404 17.10 22.78 -13.87
C SER A 404 17.59 23.00 -12.44
N LYS A 405 18.85 23.42 -12.30
CA LYS A 405 19.40 23.83 -10.99
C LYS A 405 18.58 24.94 -10.32
N ASP A 406 17.90 25.79 -11.09
CA ASP A 406 17.08 26.88 -10.56
C ASP A 406 15.78 26.36 -9.91
N ILE A 407 15.24 25.24 -10.42
CA ILE A 407 14.14 24.53 -9.77
C ILE A 407 14.66 23.84 -8.51
N LEU A 408 15.81 23.16 -8.59
CA LEU A 408 16.42 22.46 -7.46
C LEU A 408 16.77 23.41 -6.30
N ALA A 409 17.28 24.60 -6.58
CA ALA A 409 17.61 25.60 -5.56
C ALA A 409 16.37 26.08 -4.75
N LYS A 410 15.17 25.93 -5.30
CA LYS A 410 13.89 26.21 -4.61
C LYS A 410 13.35 24.99 -3.87
N CYS A 411 13.88 23.80 -4.16
CA CYS A 411 13.54 22.57 -3.49
C CYS A 411 14.45 22.41 -2.28
N ASP A 412 13.89 22.59 -1.10
CA ASP A 412 14.62 22.48 0.16
C ASP A 412 14.92 20.99 0.49
N GLY A 413 15.78 20.35 -0.31
CA GLY A 413 16.24 18.95 -0.19
C GLY A 413 15.19 17.88 -0.51
N ARG A 414 13.95 18.27 -0.85
CA ARG A 414 12.89 17.35 -1.28
C ARG A 414 12.31 17.84 -2.60
N VAL A 415 12.45 17.03 -3.64
CA VAL A 415 11.95 17.32 -4.98
C VAL A 415 10.75 16.43 -5.28
N ARG A 416 9.57 17.05 -5.45
CA ARG A 416 8.36 16.35 -5.87
C ARG A 416 8.30 16.25 -7.39
N ILE A 417 8.34 15.03 -7.92
CA ILE A 417 8.07 14.71 -9.31
C ILE A 417 6.62 14.24 -9.40
N THR A 418 5.78 14.98 -10.11
CA THR A 418 4.36 14.66 -10.30
C THR A 418 4.12 14.20 -11.73
N PHE A 419 3.42 13.09 -11.87
CA PHE A 419 2.91 12.53 -13.11
C PHE A 419 1.40 12.75 -13.15
N GLU A 420 0.90 13.36 -14.23
CA GLU A 420 -0.52 13.66 -14.39
C GLU A 420 -1.00 13.17 -15.76
N ILE A 421 -2.19 12.58 -15.82
CA ILE A 421 -2.90 12.20 -17.05
C ILE A 421 -4.31 12.79 -17.00
N ASP A 422 -5.06 12.75 -18.09
CA ASP A 422 -6.43 13.27 -18.09
C ASP A 422 -7.39 12.41 -17.24
N GLN A 423 -7.25 11.08 -17.31
CA GLN A 423 -8.09 10.13 -16.59
C GLN A 423 -7.45 8.75 -16.44
N THR A 424 -7.77 8.08 -15.34
CA THR A 424 -7.52 6.64 -15.14
C THR A 424 -8.65 5.80 -15.73
N ILE A 425 -8.35 4.59 -16.19
CA ILE A 425 -9.33 3.69 -16.84
C ILE A 425 -9.37 2.35 -16.10
N ARG A 426 -10.55 1.75 -15.98
CA ARG A 426 -10.68 0.36 -15.46
C ARG A 426 -10.56 -0.62 -16.62
N PRO A 427 -9.65 -1.62 -16.57
CA PRO A 427 -9.55 -2.65 -17.60
C PRO A 427 -10.88 -3.37 -17.86
N LYS A 428 -11.70 -3.56 -16.82
CA LYS A 428 -13.05 -4.12 -16.93
C LYS A 428 -14.00 -3.32 -17.81
N ASP A 429 -13.92 -1.99 -17.78
CA ASP A 429 -14.78 -1.14 -18.62
C ASP A 429 -14.39 -1.24 -20.10
N LEU A 430 -13.16 -1.66 -20.39
CA LEU A 430 -12.66 -1.93 -21.74
C LEU A 430 -12.87 -3.40 -22.18
N GLY A 431 -13.43 -4.26 -21.32
CA GLY A 431 -13.58 -5.68 -21.60
C GLY A 431 -12.25 -6.46 -21.68
N ILE A 432 -11.15 -5.92 -21.12
CA ILE A 432 -9.83 -6.56 -21.16
C ILE A 432 -9.78 -7.75 -20.18
N ASN A 433 -10.22 -7.53 -18.94
CA ASN A 433 -10.27 -8.53 -17.86
C ASN A 433 -11.18 -8.04 -16.72
N ASP A 434 -11.28 -8.80 -15.63
CA ASP A 434 -12.11 -8.45 -14.46
C ASP A 434 -11.48 -7.43 -13.49
N ASP A 435 -10.34 -6.83 -13.82
CA ASP A 435 -9.70 -5.82 -12.97
C ASP A 435 -10.57 -4.57 -12.85
N THR A 436 -10.97 -4.28 -11.61
CA THR A 436 -11.86 -3.17 -11.25
C THR A 436 -11.10 -1.92 -10.81
N ARG A 437 -9.76 -1.98 -10.72
CA ARG A 437 -8.92 -0.85 -10.37
C ARG A 437 -8.95 0.19 -11.49
N SER A 438 -9.04 1.47 -11.13
CA SER A 438 -8.83 2.58 -12.05
C SER A 438 -7.33 2.81 -12.23
N LEU A 439 -6.78 2.40 -13.38
CA LEU A 439 -5.34 2.40 -13.65
C LEU A 439 -4.93 3.54 -14.60
N GLY A 440 -3.79 4.16 -14.31
CA GLY A 440 -2.99 4.94 -15.25
C GLY A 440 -1.85 4.11 -15.85
N PRO A 441 -0.83 4.75 -16.45
CA PRO A 441 0.34 4.04 -16.97
C PRO A 441 1.11 3.27 -15.89
N ALA A 442 1.76 2.17 -16.31
CA ALA A 442 2.60 1.32 -15.48
C ALA A 442 4.07 1.77 -15.54
N PHE A 443 4.66 2.12 -14.40
CA PHE A 443 6.05 2.57 -14.29
C PHE A 443 6.92 1.48 -13.69
N SER A 444 8.11 1.26 -14.26
CA SER A 444 9.10 0.29 -13.78
C SER A 444 10.37 0.93 -13.24
N SER A 445 10.71 2.15 -13.67
CA SER A 445 11.86 2.83 -13.11
C SER A 445 11.79 4.36 -13.20
N ILE A 446 12.43 5.03 -12.25
CA ILE A 446 12.81 6.45 -12.31
C ILE A 446 14.30 6.53 -12.01
N ASN A 447 15.02 7.28 -12.83
CA ASN A 447 16.44 7.54 -12.74
C ASN A 447 16.66 9.05 -12.74
N VAL A 448 17.51 9.51 -11.84
CA VAL A 448 17.98 10.89 -11.80
C VAL A 448 19.49 10.85 -11.71
N MET A 449 20.16 11.62 -12.56
CA MET A 449 21.62 11.74 -12.58
C MET A 449 22.02 13.17 -12.97
N PRO A 450 23.25 13.61 -12.65
CA PRO A 450 23.77 14.88 -13.16
C PRO A 450 23.68 14.95 -14.68
N ALA A 451 23.11 16.03 -15.21
CA ALA A 451 23.00 16.21 -16.65
C ALA A 451 24.40 16.42 -17.24
N PRO A 452 24.69 15.83 -18.42
CA PRO A 452 25.98 16.05 -19.07
C PRO A 452 26.20 17.53 -19.39
N SER A 453 27.44 17.98 -19.25
CA SER A 453 27.85 19.32 -19.64
C SER A 453 27.94 19.41 -21.18
N GLY A 454 26.87 19.91 -21.82
CA GLY A 454 26.78 20.15 -23.26
C GLY A 454 25.43 19.73 -23.87
N LYS A 455 25.19 20.05 -25.15
CA LYS A 455 24.13 19.41 -25.95
C LYS A 455 24.56 17.98 -26.29
N SER A 456 24.71 17.12 -25.29
CA SER A 456 24.93 15.69 -25.52
C SER A 456 23.65 15.10 -26.10
N ASP A 457 23.80 14.29 -27.15
CA ASP A 457 22.71 13.56 -27.79
C ASP A 457 21.91 12.75 -26.75
N PRO A 458 20.60 13.03 -26.56
CA PRO A 458 19.74 12.30 -25.63
C PRO A 458 19.77 10.77 -25.86
N SER A 459 20.10 10.33 -27.07
CA SER A 459 20.13 8.92 -27.50
C SER A 459 21.03 8.01 -26.66
N ILE A 460 22.09 8.55 -26.04
CA ILE A 460 23.07 7.78 -25.24
C ILE A 460 22.56 7.52 -23.80
N LEU A 461 21.61 8.32 -23.32
CA LEU A 461 21.02 8.21 -21.97
C LEU A 461 19.62 7.59 -21.98
N THR A 462 19.06 7.32 -23.16
CA THR A 462 17.72 6.74 -23.36
C THR A 462 17.67 5.23 -23.45
N LEU A 463 18.79 4.51 -23.25
CA LEU A 463 18.73 3.05 -23.19
C LEU A 463 18.03 2.61 -21.90
N PRO A 464 16.96 1.78 -21.98
CA PRO A 464 16.39 1.13 -20.80
C PRO A 464 17.50 0.59 -19.91
N PHE A 465 17.43 0.85 -18.60
CA PHE A 465 18.46 0.40 -17.65
C PHE A 465 18.73 -1.12 -17.73
N ARG A 466 17.75 -1.90 -18.19
CA ARG A 466 17.89 -3.34 -18.50
C ARG A 466 18.89 -3.65 -19.63
N LEU A 467 19.02 -2.78 -20.63
CA LEU A 467 20.01 -2.90 -21.69
C LEU A 467 21.41 -2.53 -21.18
N LEU A 468 21.51 -1.54 -20.29
CA LEU A 468 22.76 -1.22 -19.59
C LEU A 468 23.27 -2.41 -18.75
N ASN A 469 22.39 -3.08 -17.98
CA ASN A 469 22.78 -4.27 -17.20
C ASN A 469 23.19 -5.47 -18.07
N LYS A 470 22.57 -5.69 -19.24
CA LYS A 470 23.00 -6.76 -20.17
C LYS A 470 24.33 -6.46 -20.87
N VAL A 471 24.67 -5.19 -21.06
CA VAL A 471 25.94 -4.75 -21.65
C VAL A 471 27.07 -4.76 -20.62
N ILE A 472 26.77 -4.44 -19.35
CA ILE A 472 27.76 -4.40 -18.26
C ILE A 472 28.00 -5.80 -17.66
N GLY A 473 26.99 -6.68 -17.63
CA GLY A 473 27.10 -8.07 -17.15
C GLY A 473 27.84 -9.04 -18.09
N LYS A 474 28.44 -8.54 -19.18
CA LYS A 474 29.38 -9.26 -20.04
C LYS A 474 30.74 -8.57 -20.05
N LYS A 475 31.36 -8.46 -18.88
CA LYS A 475 32.82 -8.35 -18.77
C LYS A 475 33.32 -9.25 -17.66
#